data_AF-A0A3E0KVA3-F1
#
_entry.id   AF-A0A3E0KVA3-F1
#
_cell.length_a   1.000
_cell.length_b   1.000
_cell.length_c   1.000
_cell.angle_alpha   90.00
_cell.angle_beta   90.00
_cell.angle_gamma   90.00
#
_symmetry.space_group_name_H-M   'P 1'
#
loop_
_entity.id
_entity.type
_entity.pdbx_description
1 polymer ?
#
loop_
_entity_poly.entity_id
_entity_poly.type
_entity_poly.pdbx_seq_one_letter_code
_entity_poly.pdbx_strand_id
1 'polypeptide(L)'
;MNPTTANYDEPWKEALSEYFEAFLYFFFPEVHQLIDWTKIPESLEKELKRITASAKTKKRFADKLYKVWLLRGEEVWILIHIEIQSQYEENFPQRMYIYNYRAFDLYQKPVISLAILGDERVNWRPDSYNYTIAGCEVSLKFPT
;
A
#
# COMPACT_ATOMS: atom_id res chain seq x y z
N MET A 1 -28.86 13.70 12.99
CA MET A 1 -28.16 14.03 11.74
C MET A 1 -27.05 13.01 11.58
N ASN A 2 -27.12 12.15 10.55
CA ASN A 2 -25.96 11.31 10.22
C ASN A 2 -24.88 12.24 9.68
N PRO A 3 -23.65 12.24 10.22
CA PRO A 3 -22.58 13.01 9.62
C PRO A 3 -22.37 12.48 8.20
N THR A 4 -22.49 13.37 7.23
CA THR A 4 -22.12 13.11 5.84
C THR A 4 -20.63 12.82 5.85
N THR A 5 -20.23 11.55 5.89
CA THR A 5 -18.83 11.14 5.70
C THR A 5 -18.45 11.54 4.29
N ALA A 6 -17.72 12.64 4.14
CA ALA A 6 -17.20 13.04 2.84
C ALA A 6 -16.29 11.92 2.29
N ASN A 7 -16.47 11.59 1.01
CA ASN A 7 -15.75 10.49 0.35
C ASN A 7 -14.33 10.96 0.01
N TYR A 8 -13.46 11.09 1.02
CA TYR A 8 -12.09 11.59 0.87
C TYR A 8 -11.17 10.63 0.10
N ASP A 9 -11.56 9.38 -0.11
CA ASP A 9 -10.74 8.39 -0.83
C ASP A 9 -10.54 8.75 -2.31
N GLU A 10 -11.56 9.32 -2.96
CA GLU A 10 -11.50 9.59 -4.41
C GLU A 10 -10.46 10.68 -4.72
N PRO A 11 -10.46 11.84 -4.03
CA PRO A 11 -9.41 12.85 -4.21
C PRO A 11 -8.00 12.33 -3.96
N TRP A 12 -7.80 11.46 -2.96
CA TRP A 12 -6.48 10.89 -2.67
C TRP A 12 -6.04 9.87 -3.72
N LYS A 13 -6.97 9.08 -4.29
CA LYS A 13 -6.68 8.20 -5.43
C LYS A 13 -6.29 8.99 -6.67
N GLU A 14 -7.00 10.07 -6.96
CA GLU A 14 -6.71 10.97 -8.08
C GLU A 14 -5.36 11.64 -7.87
N ALA A 15 -5.13 12.24 -6.69
CA ALA A 15 -3.85 12.87 -6.36
C ALA A 15 -2.67 11.90 -6.45
N LEU A 16 -2.81 10.67 -5.94
CA LEU A 16 -1.76 9.65 -6.08
C LEU A 16 -1.53 9.26 -7.55
N SER A 17 -2.58 9.29 -8.37
CA SER A 17 -2.47 8.98 -9.80
C SER A 17 -1.78 10.07 -10.59
N GLU A 18 -2.05 11.33 -10.27
CA GLU A 18 -1.48 12.49 -10.96
C GLU A 18 -0.07 12.84 -10.45
N TYR A 19 0.19 12.62 -9.16
CA TYR A 19 1.40 13.10 -8.46
C TYR A 19 2.22 11.97 -7.84
N PHE A 20 2.22 10.78 -8.43
CA PHE A 20 2.90 9.59 -7.87
C PHE A 20 4.37 9.83 -7.45
N GLU A 21 5.17 10.46 -8.32
CA GLU A 21 6.57 10.78 -8.01
C GLU A 21 6.70 11.73 -6.82
N ALA A 22 6.00 12.87 -6.87
CA ALA A 22 6.01 13.86 -5.80
C ALA A 22 5.48 13.29 -4.48
N PHE A 23 4.49 12.40 -4.55
CA PHE A 23 3.95 11.68 -3.40
C PHE A 23 5.01 10.79 -2.75
N LEU A 24 5.72 9.97 -3.53
CA LEU A 24 6.80 9.13 -2.98
C LEU A 24 7.97 9.98 -2.48
N TYR A 25 8.30 11.07 -3.15
CA TYR A 25 9.32 12.01 -2.69
C TYR A 25 8.99 12.58 -1.30
N PHE A 26 7.73 12.94 -1.09
CA PHE A 26 7.28 13.57 0.15
C PHE A 26 7.12 12.57 1.31
N PHE A 27 6.44 11.44 1.08
CA PHE A 27 6.09 10.50 2.15
C PHE A 27 7.12 9.39 2.35
N PHE A 28 7.80 8.94 1.29
CA PHE A 28 8.72 7.80 1.33
C PHE A 28 10.03 8.12 0.59
N PRO A 29 10.79 9.12 1.04
CA PRO A 29 11.98 9.59 0.35
C PRO A 29 13.03 8.50 0.12
N GLU A 30 13.13 7.52 1.02
CA GLU A 30 14.01 6.36 0.86
C GLU A 30 13.61 5.48 -0.32
N VAL A 31 12.31 5.23 -0.51
CA VAL A 31 11.80 4.46 -1.66
C VAL A 31 11.98 5.26 -2.95
N HIS A 32 11.69 6.56 -2.91
CA HIS A 32 11.87 7.44 -4.07
C HIS A 32 13.31 7.42 -4.60
N GLN A 33 14.31 7.42 -3.72
CA GLN A 33 15.72 7.38 -4.11
C GLN A 33 16.15 6.09 -4.81
N LEU A 34 15.39 5.00 -4.68
CA LEU A 34 15.70 3.73 -5.32
C LEU A 34 15.19 3.65 -6.76
N ILE A 35 14.19 4.47 -7.12
CA ILE A 35 13.47 4.40 -8.39
C ILE A 35 14.21 5.17 -9.50
N ASP A 36 14.26 4.57 -10.68
CA ASP A 36 14.70 5.20 -11.92
C ASP A 36 13.56 6.00 -12.56
N TRP A 37 13.49 7.28 -12.21
CA TRP A 37 12.47 8.23 -12.69
C TRP A 37 12.61 8.60 -14.17
N THR A 38 13.66 8.15 -14.87
CA THR A 38 13.73 8.29 -16.34
C THR A 38 12.74 7.38 -17.04
N LYS A 39 12.21 6.37 -16.34
CA LYS A 39 11.16 5.46 -16.81
C LYS A 39 9.83 5.82 -16.17
N ILE A 40 8.79 5.88 -16.98
CA ILE A 40 7.44 6.24 -16.55
C ILE A 40 6.86 5.08 -15.73
N PRO A 41 6.46 5.29 -14.45
CA PRO A 41 5.77 4.28 -13.67
C PRO A 41 4.48 3.79 -14.34
N GLU A 42 4.23 2.47 -14.27
CA GLU A 42 3.05 1.84 -14.87
C GLU A 42 2.00 1.55 -13.78
N SER A 43 0.78 2.07 -13.93
CA SER A 43 -0.33 1.74 -13.03
C SER A 43 -0.87 0.34 -13.31
N LEU A 44 -0.98 -0.49 -12.27
CA LEU A 44 -1.38 -1.89 -12.33
C LEU A 44 -2.77 -2.11 -11.70
N GLU A 45 -3.76 -1.31 -12.10
CA GLU A 45 -5.11 -1.37 -11.51
C GLU A 45 -5.83 -2.71 -11.74
N LYS A 46 -5.56 -3.37 -12.87
CA LYS A 46 -6.18 -4.67 -13.18
C LYS A 46 -5.63 -5.75 -12.26
N GLU A 47 -4.34 -5.70 -12.01
CA GLU A 47 -3.62 -6.61 -11.12
C GLU A 47 -4.04 -6.36 -9.68
N LEU A 48 -4.14 -5.10 -9.28
CA LEU A 48 -4.64 -4.72 -7.97
C LEU A 48 -6.06 -5.27 -7.74
N LYS A 49 -6.97 -5.16 -8.72
CA LYS A 49 -8.32 -5.75 -8.62
C LYS A 49 -8.28 -7.26 -8.40
N ARG A 50 -7.35 -7.97 -9.03
CA ARG A 50 -7.15 -9.42 -8.80
C ARG A 50 -6.60 -9.69 -7.40
N ILE A 51 -5.65 -8.88 -6.93
CA ILE A 51 -5.08 -8.94 -5.57
C ILE A 51 -6.13 -8.64 -4.51
N THR A 52 -7.14 -7.82 -4.78
CA THR A 52 -8.18 -7.45 -3.80
C THR A 52 -9.48 -8.25 -3.93
N ALA A 53 -9.65 -9.05 -4.99
CA ALA A 53 -10.91 -9.70 -5.34
C ALA A 53 -11.59 -10.55 -4.24
N SER A 54 -10.84 -11.17 -3.32
CA SER A 54 -11.40 -11.98 -2.22
C SER A 54 -11.43 -11.27 -0.87
N ALA A 55 -11.01 -10.00 -0.80
CA ALA A 55 -11.12 -9.22 0.42
C ALA A 55 -12.61 -8.99 0.72
N LYS A 56 -13.13 -9.64 1.77
CA LYS A 56 -14.51 -9.43 2.27
C LYS A 56 -14.75 -7.99 2.73
N THR A 57 -13.73 -7.15 2.75
CA THR A 57 -13.74 -5.81 3.31
C THR A 57 -14.44 -4.86 2.33
N LYS A 58 -15.69 -4.50 2.65
CA LYS A 58 -16.48 -3.45 1.97
C LYS A 58 -15.90 -2.03 2.14
N LYS A 59 -14.74 -1.87 2.79
CA LYS A 59 -14.15 -0.56 3.04
C LYS A 59 -13.49 -0.03 1.78
N ARG A 60 -13.72 1.26 1.53
CA ARG A 60 -13.09 2.00 0.46
C ARG A 60 -11.72 2.40 0.98
N PHE A 61 -10.67 1.86 0.37
CA PHE A 61 -9.30 2.29 0.61
C PHE A 61 -8.78 2.92 -0.67
N ALA A 62 -7.90 3.91 -0.53
CA ALA A 62 -7.15 4.48 -1.63
C ALA A 62 -5.92 3.60 -1.93
N ASP A 63 -6.18 2.34 -2.26
CA ASP A 63 -5.15 1.38 -2.68
C ASP A 63 -4.72 1.68 -4.13
N LYS A 64 -3.41 1.72 -4.38
CA LYS A 64 -2.83 1.79 -5.73
C LYS A 64 -1.64 0.84 -5.84
N LEU A 65 -1.43 0.34 -7.05
CA LEU A 65 -0.31 -0.54 -7.38
C LEU A 65 0.40 0.03 -8.60
N TYR A 66 1.70 0.22 -8.47
CA TYR A 66 2.55 0.68 -9.56
C TYR A 66 3.68 -0.28 -9.81
N LYS A 67 4.01 -0.49 -11.07
CA LYS A 67 5.29 -1.07 -11.46
C LYS A 67 6.28 0.06 -11.71
N VAL A 68 7.47 -0.11 -11.15
CA VAL A 68 8.59 0.81 -11.29
C VAL A 68 9.87 0.03 -11.58
N TRP A 69 10.92 0.76 -11.96
CA TRP A 69 12.26 0.21 -12.14
C TRP A 69 13.17 0.83 -11.10
N LEU A 70 14.00 0.02 -10.48
CA LEU A 70 15.05 0.51 -9.62
C LEU A 70 16.22 1.03 -10.46
N LEU A 71 17.06 1.89 -9.88
CA LEU A 71 18.30 2.37 -10.51
C LEU A 71 19.25 1.22 -10.91
N ARG A 72 19.11 0.05 -10.30
CA ARG A 72 19.85 -1.18 -10.63
C ARG A 72 19.28 -1.94 -11.83
N GLY A 73 18.17 -1.47 -12.40
CA GLY A 73 17.48 -2.06 -13.55
C GLY A 73 16.38 -3.08 -13.21
N GLU A 74 16.26 -3.46 -11.94
CA GLU A 74 15.26 -4.43 -11.47
C GLU A 74 13.84 -3.84 -11.52
N GLU A 75 12.88 -4.65 -11.96
CA GLU A 75 11.46 -4.31 -11.89
C GLU A 75 10.91 -4.69 -10.51
N VAL A 76 10.28 -3.73 -9.84
CA VAL A 76 9.60 -3.94 -8.55
C VAL A 76 8.21 -3.31 -8.57
N TRP A 77 7.32 -3.83 -7.74
CA TRP A 77 5.98 -3.26 -7.58
C TRP A 77 5.89 -2.46 -6.27
N ILE A 78 5.27 -1.28 -6.34
CA ILE A 78 4.95 -0.45 -5.18
C ILE A 78 3.45 -0.58 -4.93
N LEU A 79 3.08 -1.20 -3.82
CA LEU A 79 1.71 -1.31 -3.35
C LEU A 79 1.49 -0.28 -2.24
N ILE A 80 0.68 0.74 -2.53
CA ILE A 80 0.40 1.84 -1.61
C ILE A 80 -1.00 1.67 -1.06
N HIS A 81 -1.10 1.70 0.25
CA HIS A 81 -2.35 1.72 1.01
C HIS A 81 -2.52 3.09 1.63
N ILE A 82 -3.62 3.78 1.33
CA ILE A 82 -3.95 5.02 2.01
C ILE A 82 -5.25 4.83 2.80
N GLU A 83 -5.16 5.12 4.09
CA GLU A 83 -6.24 5.03 5.06
C GLU A 83 -6.65 6.44 5.51
N ILE A 84 -7.69 7.00 4.90
CA ILE A 84 -8.22 8.32 5.28
C ILE A 84 -9.52 8.09 6.08
N GLN A 85 -9.59 8.63 7.30
CA GLN A 85 -10.77 8.53 8.19
C GLN A 85 -11.21 7.10 8.58
N SER A 86 -10.28 6.17 8.76
CA SER A 86 -10.61 4.87 9.33
C SER A 86 -10.64 4.91 10.86
N GLN A 87 -11.79 4.54 11.45
CA GLN A 87 -11.79 3.98 12.80
C GLN A 87 -10.77 2.84 12.84
N TYR A 88 -9.94 2.81 13.90
CA TYR A 88 -8.93 1.77 14.19
C TYR A 88 -9.29 0.42 13.58
N GLU A 89 -8.48 -0.04 12.63
CA GLU A 89 -8.64 -1.36 12.01
C GLU A 89 -7.59 -2.31 12.55
N GLU A 90 -8.00 -3.17 13.49
CA GLU A 90 -7.16 -4.21 14.10
C GLU A 90 -6.44 -5.08 13.06
N ASN A 91 -7.10 -5.35 11.94
CA ASN A 91 -6.60 -6.26 10.91
C ASN A 91 -5.76 -5.55 9.82
N PHE A 92 -5.44 -4.26 9.98
CA PHE A 92 -4.67 -3.51 8.99
C PHE A 92 -3.32 -4.18 8.65
N PRO A 93 -2.46 -4.54 9.62
CA PRO A 93 -1.19 -5.18 9.30
C PRO A 93 -1.37 -6.54 8.61
N GLN A 94 -2.39 -7.31 9.02
CA GLN A 94 -2.72 -8.58 8.38
C GLN A 94 -3.13 -8.39 6.92
N ARG A 95 -3.87 -7.31 6.61
CA ARG A 95 -4.28 -6.99 5.25
C ARG A 95 -3.08 -6.58 4.37
N MET A 96 -2.16 -5.77 4.91
CA MET A 96 -0.88 -5.46 4.27
C MET A 96 -0.15 -6.75 3.88
N TYR A 97 -0.04 -7.70 4.83
CA TYR A 97 0.57 -9.00 4.59
C TYR A 97 -0.17 -9.81 3.50
N ILE A 98 -1.50 -9.92 3.58
CA ILE A 98 -2.28 -10.69 2.60
C ILE A 98 -2.09 -10.10 1.19
N TYR A 99 -2.10 -8.79 1.03
CA TYR A 99 -2.00 -8.20 -0.31
C TYR A 99 -0.58 -8.31 -0.87
N ASN A 100 0.44 -8.11 -0.02
CA ASN A 100 1.84 -8.36 -0.38
C ASN A 100 2.03 -9.81 -0.85
N TYR A 101 1.59 -10.78 -0.05
CA TYR A 101 1.65 -12.20 -0.39
C TYR A 101 0.89 -12.52 -1.67
N ARG A 102 -0.32 -11.99 -1.87
CA ARG A 102 -1.12 -12.28 -3.07
C ARG A 102 -0.52 -11.68 -4.33
N ALA A 103 0.12 -10.51 -4.23
CA ALA A 103 0.85 -9.94 -5.35
C ALA A 103 2.03 -10.84 -5.73
N PHE A 104 2.78 -11.34 -4.75
CA PHE A 104 3.85 -12.31 -4.97
C PHE A 104 3.32 -13.63 -5.55
N ASP A 105 2.29 -14.23 -4.96
CA ASP A 105 1.70 -15.50 -5.41
C ASP A 105 1.22 -15.43 -6.87
N LEU A 106 0.44 -14.40 -7.21
CA LEU A 106 -0.16 -14.25 -8.54
C LEU A 106 0.82 -13.85 -9.64
N TYR A 107 1.88 -13.12 -9.30
CA TYR A 107 2.73 -12.44 -10.30
C TYR A 107 4.23 -12.70 -10.16
N GLN A 108 4.67 -13.31 -9.06
CA GLN A 108 6.07 -13.62 -8.77
C GLN A 108 6.97 -12.38 -8.82
N LYS A 109 6.46 -11.25 -8.32
CA LYS A 109 7.18 -9.97 -8.27
C LYS A 109 7.44 -9.54 -6.83
N PRO A 110 8.64 -9.02 -6.53
CA PRO A 110 8.87 -8.37 -5.24
C PRO A 110 7.97 -7.13 -5.12
N VAL A 111 7.38 -6.96 -3.94
CA VAL A 111 6.46 -5.86 -3.67
C VAL A 111 6.94 -5.08 -2.45
N ILE A 112 7.10 -3.77 -2.65
CA ILE A 112 7.28 -2.81 -1.57
C ILE A 112 5.87 -2.37 -1.15
N SER A 113 5.45 -2.77 0.04
CA SER A 113 4.18 -2.34 0.63
C SER A 113 4.39 -1.08 1.44
N LEU A 114 3.60 -0.05 1.18
CA LEU A 114 3.64 1.26 1.83
C LEU A 114 2.26 1.59 2.39
N ALA A 115 2.21 2.25 3.54
CA ALA A 115 0.97 2.69 4.14
C ALA A 115 1.01 4.19 4.44
N ILE A 116 -0.09 4.92 4.21
CA ILE A 116 -0.30 6.25 4.77
C ILE A 116 -1.50 6.19 5.69
N LEU A 117 -1.29 6.62 6.93
CA LEU A 117 -2.29 6.59 7.98
C LEU A 117 -2.78 8.01 8.27
N GLY A 118 -4.01 8.32 7.87
CA GLY A 118 -4.69 9.59 8.12
C GLY A 118 -5.64 9.53 9.32
N ASP A 119 -5.27 8.81 10.38
CA ASP A 119 -6.09 8.62 11.57
C ASP A 119 -5.77 9.66 12.68
N GLU A 120 -6.71 9.87 13.60
CA GLU A 120 -6.55 10.85 14.70
C GLU A 120 -5.73 10.32 15.89
N ARG A 121 -5.40 9.02 15.95
CA ARG A 121 -4.69 8.40 17.07
C ARG A 121 -3.20 8.39 16.82
N VAL A 122 -2.49 9.32 17.46
CA VAL A 122 -1.02 9.44 17.40
C VAL A 122 -0.27 8.12 17.68
N ASN A 123 -0.82 7.25 18.53
CA ASN A 123 -0.19 6.00 18.94
C ASN A 123 -0.48 4.80 18.01
N TRP A 124 -1.34 4.95 17.00
CA TRP A 124 -1.63 3.88 16.07
C TRP A 124 -0.72 4.00 14.84
N ARG A 125 0.44 3.33 14.90
CA ARG A 125 1.45 3.30 13.83
C ARG A 125 1.86 1.86 13.52
N PRO A 126 0.94 1.03 13.00
CA PRO A 126 1.26 -0.34 12.64
C PRO A 126 2.32 -0.38 11.54
N ASP A 127 3.50 -0.94 11.80
CA ASP A 127 4.63 -1.03 10.85
C ASP A 127 4.95 -2.47 10.43
N SER A 128 4.22 -3.45 10.97
CA SER A 128 4.54 -4.85 10.78
C SER A 128 3.37 -5.81 11.07
N TYR A 129 3.40 -6.96 10.41
CA TYR A 129 2.59 -8.14 10.72
C TYR A 129 3.52 -9.33 10.95
N ASN A 130 3.32 -10.05 12.06
CA ASN A 130 4.14 -11.21 12.37
C ASN A 130 3.35 -12.27 13.15
N TYR A 131 3.76 -13.52 13.01
CA TYR A 131 3.37 -14.61 13.90
C TYR A 131 4.45 -15.69 13.97
N THR A 132 4.45 -16.43 15.07
CA THR A 132 5.34 -17.57 15.28
C THR A 132 4.56 -18.75 15.84
N ILE A 133 4.62 -19.90 15.17
CA ILE A 133 3.93 -21.13 15.61
C ILE A 133 4.91 -22.30 15.44
N ALA A 134 5.19 -23.02 16.53
CA ALA A 134 6.07 -24.21 16.53
C ALA A 134 7.44 -23.99 15.85
N GLY A 135 8.05 -22.81 16.01
CA GLY A 135 9.33 -22.46 15.40
C GLY A 135 9.27 -21.99 13.95
N CYS A 136 8.07 -21.94 13.35
CA CYS A 136 7.84 -21.29 12.06
C CYS A 136 7.51 -19.81 12.28
N GLU A 137 8.25 -18.91 11.64
CA GLU A 137 8.04 -17.46 11.72
C GLU A 137 7.65 -16.90 10.35
N VAL A 138 6.64 -16.01 10.35
CA VAL A 138 6.30 -15.16 9.22
C VAL A 138 6.35 -13.72 9.69
N SER A 139 7.00 -12.85 8.92
CA SER A 139 7.09 -11.43 9.21
C SER A 139 7.04 -10.61 7.93
N LEU A 140 6.24 -9.55 7.94
CA LEU A 140 6.30 -8.46 6.97
C LEU A 140 6.48 -7.16 7.76
N LYS A 141 7.52 -6.40 7.43
CA LYS A 141 7.72 -5.03 7.88
C LYS A 141 7.50 -4.08 6.72
N PHE A 142 6.88 -2.94 6.98
CA PHE A 142 6.53 -1.97 5.96
C PHE A 142 6.61 -0.53 6.50
N PRO A 143 7.03 0.44 5.68
CA PRO A 143 6.96 1.87 6.04
C PRO A 143 5.52 2.36 6.16
N THR A 144 5.29 3.25 7.15
CA THR A 144 4.02 3.96 7.38
C THR A 144 4.20 5.46 7.54
#